data_AF-A0A7V3VVP9-F1
#
_entry.id   AF-A0A7V3VVP9-F1
#
_cell.length_a   1.000
_cell.length_b   1.000
_cell.length_c   1.000
_cell.angle_alpha   90.00
_cell.angle_beta   90.00
_cell.angle_gamma   90.00
#
_symmetry.space_group_name_H-M   'P 1'
#
loop_
_entity.id
_entity.type
_entity.pdbx_description
1 polymer ?
#
loop_
_entity_poly.entity_id
_entity_poly.type
_entity_poly.pdbx_seq_one_letter_code
_entity_poly.pdbx_strand_id
1 'polypeptide(L)' 'ELDVLKEGKENNQGVGYLQDGTMVVVANGIHFIGRKISVRVTSILQTSAGRIIFTEPAKR' A
#
# COMPACT_ATOMS: atom_id res chain seq x y z
N GLU A 1 3.42 -10.02 1.50
CA GLU A 1 2.60 -9.82 0.28
C GLU A 1 1.39 -8.98 0.63
N LEU A 2 0.86 -8.20 -0.31
CA LEU A 2 -0.27 -7.28 -0.13
C LEU A 2 -1.20 -7.38 -1.34
N ASP A 3 -2.50 -7.47 -1.09
CA ASP A 3 -3.53 -7.30 -2.11
C ASP A 3 -3.76 -5.81 -2.37
N VAL A 4 -3.56 -5.38 -3.62
CA VAL A 4 -3.85 -3.99 -4.02
C VAL A 4 -5.31 -3.93 -4.46
N LEU A 5 -6.12 -3.22 -3.68
CA LEU A 5 -7.58 -3.28 -3.81
C LEU A 5 -8.14 -2.10 -4.60
N LYS A 6 -7.51 -0.93 -4.51
CA LYS A 6 -7.99 0.30 -5.15
C LYS A 6 -6.87 1.28 -5.47
N GLU A 7 -7.20 2.29 -6.26
CA GLU A 7 -6.36 3.45 -6.51
C GLU A 7 -6.15 4.26 -5.23
N GLY A 8 -4.96 4.81 -5.05
CA GLY A 8 -4.61 5.70 -3.94
C GLY A 8 -4.99 7.15 -4.21
N LYS A 9 -4.60 8.02 -3.28
CA LYS A 9 -4.94 9.45 -3.37
C LYS A 9 -4.08 10.18 -4.41
N GLU A 10 -2.79 9.85 -4.45
CA GLU A 10 -1.87 10.44 -5.42
C GLU A 10 -1.79 9.59 -6.69
N ASN A 11 -1.45 10.24 -7.81
CA ASN A 11 -1.27 9.56 -9.09
C ASN A 11 -0.33 8.35 -8.96
N ASN A 12 -0.71 7.26 -9.62
CA ASN A 12 0.00 5.97 -9.64
C ASN A 12 0.01 5.21 -8.31
N GLN A 13 -0.64 5.68 -7.25
CA GLN A 13 -0.73 4.91 -6.01
C GLN A 13 -1.73 3.76 -6.11
N GLY A 14 -1.41 2.66 -5.44
CA GLY A 14 -2.37 1.64 -5.05
C GLY A 14 -2.57 1.66 -3.53
N VAL A 15 -3.70 1.15 -3.06
CA VAL A 15 -3.99 0.99 -1.64
C VAL A 15 -4.46 -0.43 -1.36
N GLY A 16 -3.90 -1.02 -0.32
CA GLY A 16 -4.35 -2.24 0.31
C GLY A 16 -4.54 -2.03 1.82
N TYR A 17 -4.98 -3.07 2.51
CA TYR A 17 -5.16 -3.05 3.96
C TYR A 17 -4.57 -4.31 4.57
N LEU A 18 -3.98 -4.18 5.76
CA LEU A 18 -3.69 -5.32 6.61
C LEU A 18 -4.96 -5.82 7.30
N GLN A 19 -4.91 -7.01 7.90
CA GLN A 19 -6.05 -7.61 8.59
C GLN A 19 -6.55 -6.79 9.78
N ASP A 20 -5.68 -5.99 10.40
CA ASP A 20 -6.01 -5.09 11.51
C ASP A 20 -6.60 -3.74 11.05
N GLY A 21 -6.82 -3.57 9.74
CA GLY A 21 -7.33 -2.34 9.15
C GLY A 21 -6.26 -1.28 8.87
N THR A 22 -4.98 -1.54 9.16
CA THR A 22 -3.88 -0.63 8.81
C THR A 22 -3.86 -0.39 7.31
N MET A 23 -3.91 0.89 6.91
CA MET A 23 -3.86 1.26 5.50
C MET A 23 -2.43 1.15 4.97
N VAL A 24 -2.27 0.46 3.84
CA VAL A 24 -0.99 0.29 3.16
C VAL A 24 -1.04 0.96 1.80
N VAL A 25 -0.24 2.00 1.63
CA VAL A 25 -0.11 2.76 0.38
C VAL A 25 1.07 2.21 -0.41
N VAL A 26 0.86 1.90 -1.69
CA VAL A 26 1.87 1.33 -2.60
C VAL A 26 2.20 2.36 -3.68
N ALA A 27 3.43 2.87 -3.69
CA ALA A 27 3.93 3.72 -4.76
C ALA A 27 3.99 2.96 -6.08
N ASN A 28 3.53 3.55 -7.19
CA ASN A 28 3.37 2.87 -8.49
C ASN A 28 2.48 1.61 -8.41
N GLY A 29 1.60 1.55 -7.41
CA GLY A 29 0.71 0.42 -7.14
C GLY A 29 -0.50 0.31 -8.08
N ILE A 30 -0.85 1.36 -8.83
CA ILE A 30 -2.09 1.38 -9.64
C ILE A 30 -2.15 0.25 -10.67
N HIS A 31 -1.00 -0.15 -11.24
CA HIS A 31 -0.91 -1.23 -12.23
C HIS A 31 -1.11 -2.63 -11.64
N PHE A 32 -1.16 -2.72 -10.31
CA PHE A 32 -1.30 -3.97 -9.57
C PHE A 32 -2.67 -4.11 -8.91
N ILE A 33 -3.62 -3.19 -9.16
CA ILE A 33 -5.00 -3.30 -8.66
C ILE A 33 -5.59 -4.65 -9.06
N GLY A 34 -6.21 -5.33 -8.10
CA GLY A 34 -6.76 -6.68 -8.24
C GLY A 34 -5.71 -7.79 -8.17
N ARG A 35 -4.45 -7.48 -7.84
CA ARG A 35 -3.36 -8.45 -7.72
C ARG A 35 -2.74 -8.43 -6.33
N LYS A 36 -2.26 -9.61 -5.92
CA LYS A 36 -1.42 -9.77 -4.74
C LYS A 36 0.05 -9.65 -5.14
N ILE A 37 0.78 -8.72 -4.53
CA ILE A 37 2.19 -8.47 -4.84
C ILE A 37 3.07 -8.47 -3.59
N SER A 38 4.36 -8.73 -3.78
CA SER A 38 5.36 -8.46 -2.75
C SER A 38 5.67 -6.98 -2.72
N VAL A 39 5.71 -6.40 -1.51
CA VAL A 39 5.98 -4.99 -1.29
C VAL A 39 7.07 -4.82 -0.23
N ARG A 40 7.84 -3.75 -0.33
CA ARG A 40 8.83 -3.32 0.66
C ARG A 40 8.30 -2.09 1.39
N VAL A 41 8.37 -2.11 2.73
CA VAL A 41 8.03 -0.93 3.55
C VAL A 41 9.10 0.14 3.37
N THR A 42 8.67 1.35 3.05
CA THR A 42 9.55 2.53 2.90
C THR A 42 9.44 3.47 4.09
N SER A 43 8.23 3.68 4.62
CA SER A 43 8.02 4.48 5.83
C SER A 43 6.70 4.13 6.53
N ILE A 44 6.60 4.54 7.80
CA ILE A 44 5.38 4.40 8.60
C ILE A 44 5.00 5.79 9.10
N LEU A 45 3.77 6.19 8.86
CA LEU A 45 3.18 7.41 9.39
C LEU A 45 2.16 7.05 10.46
N GLN A 46 2.44 7.44 11.69
CA GLN A 46 1.50 7.34 12.80
C GLN A 46 0.76 8.67 12.96
N THR A 47 -0.57 8.61 13.01
CA THR A 47 -1.46 9.75 13.29
C THR A 47 -2.37 9.42 14.46
N SER A 48 -3.10 10.41 14.98
CA SER A 48 -4.13 10.19 16.00
C SER A 48 -5.28 9.30 15.52
N ALA A 49 -5.54 9.28 14.21
CA ALA A 49 -6.59 8.46 13.60
C ALA A 49 -6.13 7.02 13.27
N GLY A 50 -4.84 6.72 13.40
CA GLY A 50 -4.29 5.40 13.12
C GLY A 50 -2.94 5.43 12.41
N ARG A 51 -2.55 4.27 11.90
CA ARG A 51 -1.27 4.03 11.23
C ARG A 51 -1.46 3.89 9.72
N ILE A 52 -0.57 4.50 8.97
CA ILE A 52 -0.45 4.35 7.52
C ILE A 52 0.95 3.80 7.25
N ILE A 53 1.05 2.76 6.43
CA ILE A 53 2.32 2.18 5.98
C ILE A 53 2.50 2.55 4.51
N PHE A 54 3.63 3.18 4.19
CA PHE A 54 4.03 3.45 2.81
C PHE A 54 4.97 2.35 2.34
N THR A 55 4.75 1.92 1.10
CA THR A 55 5.45 0.79 0.49
C THR A 55 5.71 1.04 -0.99
N GLU A 56 6.57 0.20 -1.57
CA GLU A 56 6.81 0.12 -3.00
C GLU A 56 6.83 -1.36 -3.44
N PRO A 57 6.54 -1.68 -4.72
CA PRO A 57 6.69 -3.03 -5.24
C PRO A 57 8.12 -3.53 -5.03
N ALA A 58 8.25 -4.68 -4.35
CA ALA A 58 9.56 -5.31 -4.23
C ALA A 58 9.98 -5.80 -5.62
N LYS A 59 11.09 -5.27 -6.15
CA LYS A 59 11.76 -5.88 -7.31
C LYS A 59 12.21 -7.29 -6.91
N ARG A 60 12.02 -8.25 -7.81
CA ARG A 60 12.66 -9.56 -7.68
C ARG A 60 14.17 -9.43 -7.76
#